data_AF-A0A2E7NA61-F1
#
_entry.id   AF-A0A2E7NA61-F1
#
_cell.length_a   1.000
_cell.length_b   1.000
_cell.length_c   1.000
_cell.angle_alpha   90.00
_cell.angle_beta   90.00
_cell.angle_gamma   90.00
#
_symmetry.space_group_name_H-M   'P 1'
#
loop_
_entity.id
_entity.type
_entity.pdbx_description
1 polymer ?
#
loop_
_entity_poly.entity_id
_entity_poly.type
_entity_poly.pdbx_seq_one_letter_code
_entity_poly.pdbx_strand_id
1 'polypeptide(L)'
;MKKGNNLLLGISTSTRAKLSTQGYLEALNRMSDYQTMYELIYELGSEKKISNTEGLLLASLFGARSKDIDINVINLKDVFKSTKISKQELTKELDRCSGIILGTPVYFGDRSSWFEKLIEHIRTNKIDTKNKIFGMVTAGAKRNGGQETTLVFGLLDALNLGFNVVGNGPPTSQFGGTGWAGDIGKIQDDNFGIDTSMGVGKRVKRYFEIISSKATSKKELTIGILYSGFNKKGDMRIQDLILNIQKSGVETKLIDIDRLKIKPCLACAKCPHTLETDYGCIIKDDMSEIRELFGGINGLILISRKGNDKIGKYQLFLERTRFIRRSNFIMSDIPFGVYSIEDKLTGSQLSTRMFMSFLRHNVFVVSPLVQSISDGSNTVRIGHIDELCCNLIKIASKTKSAISKSKSRYTYKSIGYGNT
;
A
#
# COMPACT_ATOMS: atom_id res chain seq x y z
N MET A 1 26.73 18.73 6.78
CA MET A 1 25.30 18.95 6.41
C MET A 1 24.55 17.62 6.51
N LYS A 2 23.56 17.49 7.41
CA LYS A 2 22.77 16.26 7.56
C LYS A 2 21.99 15.99 6.25
N LYS A 3 22.18 14.81 5.67
CA LYS A 3 21.44 14.29 4.50
C LYS A 3 19.95 14.19 4.83
N GLY A 4 19.10 14.83 4.01
CA GLY A 4 17.68 14.55 3.73
C GLY A 4 16.72 14.22 4.89
N ASN A 5 15.67 15.04 5.08
CA ASN A 5 14.58 14.85 6.04
C ASN A 5 13.88 13.47 5.92
N ASN A 6 14.41 12.45 6.58
CA ASN A 6 13.73 11.16 6.80
C ASN A 6 12.70 11.27 7.94
N LEU A 7 11.82 12.27 7.85
CA LEU A 7 10.75 12.46 8.81
C LEU A 7 9.56 11.58 8.46
N LEU A 8 9.15 10.75 9.43
CA LEU A 8 7.88 10.05 9.47
C LEU A 8 6.91 10.78 10.40
N LEU A 9 5.72 11.08 9.89
CA LEU A 9 4.66 11.71 10.67
C LEU A 9 3.59 10.68 11.07
N GLY A 10 3.44 10.44 12.37
CA GLY A 10 2.27 9.76 12.93
C GLY A 10 1.11 10.75 13.05
N ILE A 11 -0.08 10.39 12.55
CA ILE A 11 -1.27 11.25 12.68
C ILE A 11 -2.41 10.48 13.34
N SER A 12 -2.92 11.01 14.45
CA SER A 12 -4.14 10.49 15.08
C SER A 12 -5.33 11.37 14.71
N THR A 13 -6.39 10.74 14.19
CA THR A 13 -7.65 11.41 13.84
C THR A 13 -8.78 11.05 14.81
N SER A 14 -8.45 10.41 15.94
CA SER A 14 -9.42 10.00 16.96
C SER A 14 -9.83 11.21 17.81
N THR A 15 -11.14 11.50 17.86
CA THR A 15 -11.70 12.51 18.77
C THR A 15 -11.52 12.14 20.24
N ARG A 16 -11.34 10.84 20.50
CA ARG A 16 -11.09 10.25 21.81
C ARG A 16 -9.59 10.16 22.13
N ALA A 17 -8.72 10.69 21.28
CA ALA A 17 -7.29 10.70 21.53
C ALA A 17 -6.96 11.43 22.84
N LYS A 18 -6.04 10.84 23.61
CA LYS A 18 -5.65 11.26 24.95
C LYS A 18 -4.18 11.61 25.05
N LEU A 19 -3.31 11.03 24.22
CA LEU A 19 -1.90 11.38 24.21
C LEU A 19 -1.69 12.72 23.50
N SER A 20 -0.83 13.54 24.10
CA SER A 20 -0.19 14.66 23.42
C SER A 20 0.90 14.15 22.49
N THR A 21 1.38 14.99 21.57
CA THR A 21 2.58 14.70 20.75
C THR A 21 3.76 14.21 21.60
N GLN A 22 4.04 14.89 22.71
CA GLN A 22 5.13 14.51 23.61
C GLN A 22 4.89 13.14 24.26
N GLY A 23 3.65 12.85 24.65
CA GLY A 23 3.28 11.55 25.23
C GLY A 23 3.49 10.37 24.28
N TYR A 24 3.30 10.55 22.97
CA TYR A 24 3.68 9.52 21.99
C TYR A 24 5.18 9.26 21.96
N LEU A 25 5.99 10.32 21.95
CA LEU A 25 7.45 10.19 21.88
C LEU A 25 8.02 9.54 23.15
N GLU A 26 7.51 9.94 24.32
CA GLU A 26 7.85 9.31 25.60
C GLU A 26 7.47 7.83 25.63
N ALA A 27 6.28 7.49 25.14
CA ALA A 27 5.86 6.10 25.03
C ALA A 27 6.79 5.30 24.10
N LEU A 28 7.11 5.83 22.92
CA LEU A 28 8.01 5.16 21.96
C LEU A 28 9.43 4.96 22.51
N ASN A 29 9.93 5.87 23.35
CA ASN A 29 11.24 5.73 23.99
C ASN A 29 11.28 4.61 25.03
N ARG A 30 10.14 4.31 25.68
CA ARG A 30 10.00 3.21 26.66
C ARG A 30 9.90 1.82 26.00
N MET A 31 9.60 1.73 24.71
CA MET A 31 9.43 0.46 24.00
C MET A 31 10.77 -0.02 23.44
N SER A 32 11.52 -0.92 24.07
CA SER A 32 12.78 -1.45 23.52
C SER A 32 12.55 -2.53 22.46
N ASP A 33 11.53 -3.34 22.65
CA ASP A 33 11.24 -4.58 21.94
C ASP A 33 9.73 -4.82 21.87
N TYR A 34 9.34 -5.96 21.31
CA TYR A 34 7.93 -6.32 21.17
C TYR A 34 7.21 -6.45 22.52
N GLN A 35 7.88 -7.04 23.51
CA GLN A 35 7.28 -7.31 24.83
C GLN A 35 6.98 -6.00 25.56
N THR A 36 7.97 -5.11 25.64
CA THR A 36 7.82 -3.79 26.26
C THR A 36 6.83 -2.89 25.51
N MET A 37 6.75 -3.00 24.17
CA MET A 37 5.71 -2.34 23.38
C MET A 37 4.30 -2.82 23.76
N TYR A 38 4.13 -4.14 23.84
CA TYR A 38 2.86 -4.75 24.22
C TYR A 38 2.45 -4.38 25.65
N GLU A 39 3.36 -4.52 26.61
CA GLU A 39 3.15 -4.17 28.02
C GLU A 39 2.76 -2.71 28.18
N LEU A 40 3.41 -1.79 27.45
CA LEU A 40 3.07 -0.37 27.54
C LEU A 40 1.70 -0.04 26.94
N ILE A 41 1.33 -0.66 25.80
CA ILE A 41 -0.02 -0.52 25.25
C ILE A 41 -1.05 -1.09 26.22
N TYR A 42 -0.73 -2.21 26.87
CA TYR A 42 -1.58 -2.83 27.89
C TYR A 42 -1.77 -1.94 29.12
N GLU A 43 -0.69 -1.39 29.68
CA GLU A 43 -0.69 -0.44 30.80
C GLU A 43 -1.57 0.77 30.48
N LEU A 44 -1.25 1.48 29.39
CA LEU A 44 -1.96 2.67 28.97
C LEU A 44 -3.43 2.38 28.62
N GLY A 45 -3.72 1.24 28.01
CA GLY A 45 -5.07 0.80 27.67
C GLY A 45 -5.90 0.53 28.92
N SER A 46 -5.36 -0.24 29.87
CA SER A 46 -6.03 -0.62 31.12
C SER A 46 -6.36 0.59 32.00
N GLU A 47 -5.48 1.58 32.03
CA GLU A 47 -5.70 2.85 32.73
C GLU A 47 -6.55 3.85 31.91
N LYS A 48 -7.05 3.43 30.73
CA LYS A 48 -7.80 4.26 29.78
C LYS A 48 -7.05 5.54 29.41
N LYS A 49 -5.71 5.54 29.43
CA LYS A 49 -4.85 6.69 29.05
C LYS A 49 -4.67 6.85 27.55
N ILE A 50 -5.07 5.85 26.76
CA ILE A 50 -5.09 5.88 25.28
C ILE A 50 -6.47 5.49 24.74
N SER A 51 -6.79 5.95 23.53
CA SER A 51 -7.86 5.35 22.72
C SER A 51 -7.35 4.17 21.90
N ASN A 52 -8.26 3.32 21.41
CA ASN A 52 -7.90 2.12 20.65
C ASN A 52 -7.05 2.44 19.42
N THR A 53 -7.40 3.50 18.69
CA THR A 53 -6.64 3.98 17.54
C THR A 53 -5.23 4.43 17.90
N GLU A 54 -5.02 5.00 19.09
CA GLU A 54 -3.69 5.44 19.53
C GLU A 54 -2.79 4.25 19.86
N GLY A 55 -3.34 3.18 20.45
CA GLY A 55 -2.59 1.94 20.68
C GLY A 55 -2.09 1.33 19.37
N LEU A 56 -2.94 1.28 18.34
CA LEU A 56 -2.53 0.81 17.01
C LEU A 56 -1.49 1.73 16.36
N LEU A 57 -1.67 3.05 16.50
CA LEU A 57 -0.72 4.04 15.98
C LEU A 57 0.64 3.88 16.66
N LEU A 58 0.68 3.70 17.98
CA LEU A 58 1.91 3.41 18.74
C LEU A 58 2.59 2.14 18.22
N ALA A 59 1.87 1.03 18.06
CA ALA A 59 2.41 -0.22 17.52
C ALA A 59 3.02 -0.03 16.12
N SER A 60 2.34 0.75 15.27
CA SER A 60 2.83 1.07 13.92
C SER A 60 4.07 1.97 13.92
N LEU A 61 4.11 3.00 14.77
CA LEU A 61 5.28 3.87 14.90
C LEU A 61 6.48 3.11 15.49
N PHE A 62 6.25 2.22 16.46
CA PHE A 62 7.25 1.29 16.96
C PHE A 62 7.82 0.42 15.84
N GLY A 63 6.95 -0.17 15.00
CA GLY A 63 7.37 -0.98 13.85
C GLY A 63 8.17 -0.19 12.79
N ALA A 64 7.97 1.12 12.72
CA ALA A 64 8.69 2.00 11.80
C ALA A 64 10.06 2.47 12.34
N ARG A 65 10.34 2.29 13.63
CA ARG A 65 11.52 2.87 14.28
C ARG A 65 12.83 2.38 13.66
N SER A 66 13.72 3.33 13.39
CA SER A 66 15.08 3.11 12.90
C SER A 66 15.97 4.30 13.28
N LYS A 67 17.29 4.11 13.34
CA LYS A 67 18.24 5.22 13.60
C LYS A 67 18.19 6.31 12.53
N ASP A 68 17.76 5.95 11.32
CA ASP A 68 17.71 6.83 10.16
C ASP A 68 16.33 7.44 9.89
N ILE A 69 15.35 7.23 10.79
CA ILE A 69 13.97 7.73 10.65
C ILE A 69 13.63 8.58 11.88
N ASP A 70 13.46 9.87 11.65
CA ASP A 70 12.95 10.78 12.67
C ASP A 70 11.43 10.63 12.74
N ILE A 71 10.87 10.39 13.92
CA ILE A 71 9.43 10.26 14.11
C ILE A 71 8.91 11.51 14.81
N ASN A 72 7.88 12.14 14.24
CA ASN A 72 7.05 13.11 14.92
C ASN A 72 5.59 12.66 14.91
N VAL A 73 4.76 13.18 15.81
CA VAL A 73 3.34 12.82 15.89
C VAL A 73 2.47 14.07 16.01
N ILE A 74 1.38 14.12 15.24
CA ILE A 74 0.35 15.15 15.36
C ILE A 74 -0.98 14.50 15.72
N ASN A 75 -1.57 14.99 16.81
CA ASN A 75 -2.94 14.68 17.16
C ASN A 75 -3.85 15.75 16.55
N LEU A 76 -4.75 15.39 15.62
CA LEU A 76 -5.63 16.37 14.97
C LEU A 76 -6.64 17.00 15.94
N LYS A 77 -6.81 16.43 17.14
CA LYS A 77 -7.51 17.08 18.25
C LYS A 77 -6.85 18.41 18.62
N ASP A 78 -5.52 18.40 18.67
CA ASP A 78 -4.73 19.56 19.07
C ASP A 78 -4.72 20.64 17.97
N VAL A 79 -5.01 20.27 16.72
CA VAL A 79 -5.18 21.20 15.59
C VAL A 79 -6.60 21.76 15.53
N PHE A 80 -7.61 20.87 15.45
CA PHE A 80 -8.98 21.27 15.08
C PHE A 80 -9.91 21.53 16.26
N LYS A 81 -9.58 21.05 17.47
CA LYS A 81 -10.41 21.26 18.66
C LYS A 81 -9.80 22.25 19.64
N SER A 82 -8.54 22.07 20.03
CA SER A 82 -7.91 22.92 21.07
C SER A 82 -6.93 23.95 20.53
N THR A 83 -6.65 23.96 19.21
CA THR A 83 -5.75 24.90 18.53
C THR A 83 -4.39 25.07 19.20
N LYS A 84 -3.89 24.02 19.85
CA LYS A 84 -2.55 23.96 20.45
C LYS A 84 -1.47 23.86 19.38
N ILE A 85 -1.82 23.24 18.25
CA ILE A 85 -1.01 23.18 17.02
C ILE A 85 -1.73 24.04 15.99
N SER A 86 -1.02 25.00 15.39
CA SER A 86 -1.61 25.84 14.35
C SER A 86 -1.80 25.07 13.05
N LYS A 87 -2.74 25.51 12.20
CA LYS A 87 -2.89 24.95 10.85
C LYS A 87 -1.63 25.19 9.99
N GLN A 88 -0.92 26.30 10.20
CA GLN A 88 0.35 26.56 9.52
C GLN A 88 1.43 25.55 9.92
N GLU A 89 1.50 25.21 11.21
CA GLU A 89 2.42 24.19 11.71
C GLU A 89 2.10 22.81 11.14
N LEU A 90 0.81 22.42 11.08
CA LEU A 90 0.39 21.21 10.38
C LEU A 90 0.87 21.20 8.92
N THR A 91 0.69 22.29 8.17
CA THR A 91 1.18 22.41 6.79
C THR A 91 2.69 22.20 6.71
N LYS A 92 3.46 22.85 7.58
CA LYS A 92 4.92 22.74 7.61
C LYS A 92 5.40 21.30 7.87
N GLU A 93 4.74 20.60 8.79
CA GLU A 93 5.05 19.20 9.09
C GLU A 93 4.71 18.27 7.92
N LEU A 94 3.56 18.48 7.29
CA LEU A 94 3.14 17.72 6.12
C LEU A 94 4.08 17.96 4.92
N ASP A 95 4.52 19.20 4.68
CA ASP A 95 5.45 19.54 3.60
C ASP A 95 6.81 18.87 3.76
N ARG A 96 7.37 18.88 4.97
CA ARG A 96 8.72 18.37 5.23
C ARG A 96 8.81 16.85 5.43
N CYS A 97 7.68 16.17 5.68
CA CYS A 97 7.68 14.72 5.92
C CYS A 97 7.94 13.92 4.64
N SER A 98 8.54 12.73 4.79
CA SER A 98 8.74 11.76 3.70
C SER A 98 7.70 10.63 3.74
N GLY A 99 6.92 10.55 4.81
CA GLY A 99 5.81 9.62 4.92
C GLY A 99 4.90 9.88 6.11
N ILE A 100 3.72 9.27 6.05
CA ILE A 100 2.67 9.37 7.06
C ILE A 100 2.23 7.96 7.46
N ILE A 101 2.06 7.74 8.77
CA ILE A 101 1.19 6.67 9.26
C ILE A 101 0.00 7.30 9.96
N LEU A 102 -1.21 7.01 9.48
CA LEU A 102 -2.43 7.61 10.00
C LEU A 102 -3.28 6.56 10.74
N GLY A 103 -3.63 6.88 11.99
CA GLY A 103 -4.61 6.15 12.78
C GLY A 103 -5.97 6.83 12.77
N THR A 104 -7.02 6.14 12.32
CA THR A 104 -8.42 6.63 12.40
C THR A 104 -9.36 5.61 13.03
N PRO A 105 -10.33 6.02 13.87
CA PRO A 105 -11.45 5.16 14.24
C PRO A 105 -12.36 4.90 13.03
N VAL A 106 -13.16 3.85 13.12
CA VAL A 106 -14.17 3.47 12.12
C VAL A 106 -15.55 3.99 12.53
N TYR A 107 -16.23 4.68 11.61
CA TYR A 107 -17.62 5.12 11.75
C TYR A 107 -18.43 4.58 10.57
N PHE A 108 -19.29 3.59 10.83
CA PHE A 108 -20.13 2.94 9.80
C PHE A 108 -19.35 2.46 8.56
N GLY A 109 -18.13 1.96 8.76
CA GLY A 109 -17.26 1.52 7.69
C GLY A 109 -16.57 2.63 6.90
N ASP A 110 -16.60 3.85 7.41
CA ASP A 110 -15.86 5.00 6.88
C ASP A 110 -14.94 5.63 7.95
N ARG A 111 -14.13 6.58 7.48
CA ARG A 111 -13.11 7.32 8.20
C ARG A 111 -13.74 8.38 9.10
N SER A 112 -12.95 8.91 10.05
CA SER A 112 -13.43 10.01 10.91
C SER A 112 -13.55 11.32 10.14
N SER A 113 -14.41 12.22 10.60
CA SER A 113 -14.51 13.58 10.03
C SER A 113 -13.21 14.39 10.16
N TRP A 114 -12.30 14.01 11.07
CA TRP A 114 -10.99 14.63 11.18
C TRP A 114 -9.99 14.09 10.15
N PHE A 115 -10.15 12.84 9.70
CA PHE A 115 -9.46 12.35 8.51
C PHE A 115 -9.86 13.22 7.31
N GLU A 116 -11.17 13.43 7.10
CA GLU A 116 -11.66 14.25 5.98
C GLU A 116 -11.10 15.67 6.02
N LYS A 117 -11.10 16.31 7.19
CA LYS A 117 -10.49 17.64 7.38
C LYS A 117 -8.99 17.67 7.03
N LEU A 118 -8.24 16.60 7.28
CA LEU A 118 -6.83 16.51 6.88
C LEU A 118 -6.69 16.44 5.36
N ILE A 119 -7.51 15.62 4.70
CA ILE A 119 -7.51 15.48 3.23
C ILE A 119 -7.86 16.81 2.57
N GLU A 120 -8.90 17.50 3.06
CA GLU A 120 -9.27 18.83 2.62
C GLU A 120 -8.13 19.84 2.86
N HIS A 121 -7.48 19.79 4.02
CA HIS A 121 -6.34 20.66 4.33
C HIS A 121 -5.17 20.45 3.36
N ILE A 122 -4.80 19.21 3.06
CA ILE A 122 -3.74 18.88 2.08
C ILE A 122 -4.11 19.43 0.70
N ARG A 123 -5.36 19.22 0.26
CA ARG A 123 -5.86 19.65 -1.05
C ARG A 123 -5.90 21.17 -1.18
N THR A 124 -6.52 21.86 -0.23
CA THR A 124 -6.71 23.31 -0.25
C THR A 124 -5.38 24.07 -0.18
N ASN A 125 -4.43 23.56 0.61
CA ASN A 125 -3.10 24.15 0.72
C ASN A 125 -2.12 23.66 -0.36
N LYS A 126 -2.56 22.80 -1.29
CA LYS A 126 -1.74 22.24 -2.39
C LYS A 126 -0.41 21.65 -1.92
N ILE A 127 -0.45 20.97 -0.77
CA ILE A 127 0.73 20.33 -0.17
C ILE A 127 1.24 19.25 -1.13
N ASP A 128 2.53 19.29 -1.46
CA ASP A 128 3.13 18.30 -2.35
C ASP A 128 3.29 16.97 -1.61
N THR A 129 2.59 15.94 -2.09
CA THR A 129 2.64 14.58 -1.54
C THR A 129 3.40 13.60 -2.43
N LYS A 130 3.91 14.06 -3.58
CA LYS A 130 4.60 13.22 -4.55
C LYS A 130 5.78 12.52 -3.91
N ASN A 131 5.90 11.21 -4.16
CA ASN A 131 6.93 10.32 -3.61
C ASN A 131 6.88 10.06 -2.09
N LYS A 132 5.92 10.64 -1.36
CA LYS A 132 5.73 10.35 0.07
C LYS A 132 4.97 9.04 0.22
N ILE A 133 5.31 8.27 1.27
CA ILE A 133 4.64 7.00 1.56
C ILE A 133 3.52 7.20 2.60
N PHE A 134 2.40 6.51 2.42
CA PHE A 134 1.26 6.57 3.33
C PHE A 134 0.85 5.16 3.76
N GLY A 135 0.81 4.95 5.08
CA GLY A 135 0.29 3.74 5.72
C GLY A 135 -0.84 4.08 6.68
N MET A 136 -1.70 3.11 6.97
CA MET A 136 -2.92 3.39 7.73
C MET A 136 -3.29 2.27 8.69
N VAL A 137 -3.83 2.64 9.85
CA VAL A 137 -4.34 1.73 10.88
C VAL A 137 -5.73 2.18 11.34
N THR A 138 -6.62 1.23 11.61
CA THR A 138 -8.00 1.52 12.00
C THR A 138 -8.46 0.65 13.16
N ALA A 139 -9.31 1.22 14.03
CA ALA A 139 -9.93 0.48 15.13
C ALA A 139 -11.45 0.56 15.02
N GLY A 140 -12.11 -0.61 15.00
CA GLY A 140 -13.57 -0.74 14.97
C GLY A 140 -14.08 -1.50 16.19
N ALA A 141 -15.32 -1.18 16.60
CA ALA A 141 -15.95 -1.81 17.77
C ALA A 141 -16.32 -3.28 17.55
N LYS A 142 -16.60 -3.66 16.30
CA LYS A 142 -16.94 -5.04 15.89
C LYS A 142 -15.81 -5.62 15.04
N ARG A 143 -15.64 -6.95 15.07
CA ARG A 143 -14.68 -7.67 14.23
C ARG A 143 -14.77 -7.29 12.74
N ASN A 144 -16.00 -7.22 12.21
CA ASN A 144 -16.28 -6.83 10.83
C ASN A 144 -16.99 -5.46 10.79
N GLY A 145 -16.50 -4.50 11.58
CA GLY A 145 -17.12 -3.19 11.76
C GLY A 145 -16.85 -2.18 10.64
N GLY A 146 -16.09 -2.59 9.61
CA GLY A 146 -15.70 -1.75 8.47
C GLY A 146 -14.28 -1.19 8.56
N GLN A 147 -13.39 -1.85 9.31
CA GLN A 147 -11.96 -1.55 9.36
C GLN A 147 -11.33 -1.56 7.96
N GLU A 148 -11.61 -2.59 7.17
CA GLU A 148 -11.04 -2.74 5.83
C GLU A 148 -11.61 -1.71 4.84
N THR A 149 -12.91 -1.42 4.87
CA THR A 149 -13.50 -0.39 4.00
C THR A 149 -12.93 0.99 4.31
N THR A 150 -12.77 1.31 5.60
CA THR A 150 -12.11 2.54 6.06
C THR A 150 -10.69 2.65 5.51
N LEU A 151 -9.90 1.58 5.59
CA LEU A 151 -8.54 1.52 5.02
C LEU A 151 -8.55 1.74 3.51
N VAL A 152 -9.43 1.05 2.79
CA VAL A 152 -9.53 1.17 1.33
C VAL A 152 -9.84 2.60 0.90
N PHE A 153 -10.84 3.25 1.51
CA PHE A 153 -11.17 4.64 1.18
C PHE A 153 -10.03 5.60 1.53
N GLY A 154 -9.38 5.41 2.68
CA GLY A 154 -8.29 6.28 3.10
C GLY A 154 -7.03 6.15 2.23
N LEU A 155 -6.68 4.93 1.84
CA LEU A 155 -5.58 4.69 0.91
C LEU A 155 -5.88 5.21 -0.51
N LEU A 156 -7.13 5.11 -0.96
CA LEU A 156 -7.55 5.66 -2.24
C LEU A 156 -7.44 7.19 -2.24
N ASP A 157 -7.87 7.86 -1.17
CA ASP A 157 -7.67 9.30 -1.00
C ASP A 157 -6.19 9.69 -1.01
N ALA A 158 -5.34 8.93 -0.32
CA ALA A 158 -3.91 9.16 -0.31
C ALA A 158 -3.31 9.04 -1.74
N LEU A 159 -3.69 8.00 -2.48
CA LEU A 159 -3.27 7.82 -3.88
C LEU A 159 -3.73 8.97 -4.77
N ASN A 160 -4.97 9.44 -4.60
CA ASN A 160 -5.55 10.55 -5.35
C ASN A 160 -4.88 11.90 -5.02
N LEU A 161 -4.33 12.05 -3.82
CA LEU A 161 -3.53 13.22 -3.43
C LEU A 161 -2.09 13.17 -3.96
N GLY A 162 -1.59 11.99 -4.36
CA GLY A 162 -0.24 11.79 -4.88
C GLY A 162 0.70 10.96 -3.98
N PHE A 163 0.23 10.41 -2.86
CA PHE A 163 1.03 9.50 -2.03
C PHE A 163 1.19 8.13 -2.70
N ASN A 164 2.33 7.49 -2.45
CA ASN A 164 2.48 6.05 -2.61
C ASN A 164 1.91 5.35 -1.37
N VAL A 165 1.32 4.16 -1.49
CA VAL A 165 0.66 3.50 -0.35
C VAL A 165 1.18 2.09 -0.08
N VAL A 166 1.04 1.69 1.19
CA VAL A 166 1.41 0.35 1.71
C VAL A 166 0.31 -0.26 2.55
N GLY A 167 0.26 -1.59 2.53
CA GLY A 167 -0.51 -2.40 3.46
C GLY A 167 0.27 -2.75 4.74
N ASN A 168 -0.21 -3.77 5.48
CA ASN A 168 0.46 -4.25 6.70
C ASN A 168 1.61 -5.24 6.47
N GLY A 169 1.80 -5.72 5.24
CA GLY A 169 2.84 -6.68 4.90
C GLY A 169 2.69 -8.08 5.52
N PRO A 170 3.66 -8.97 5.28
CA PRO A 170 3.58 -10.36 5.70
C PRO A 170 3.50 -10.50 7.23
N PRO A 171 2.82 -11.54 7.74
CA PRO A 171 2.31 -12.69 6.98
C PRO A 171 0.91 -12.47 6.36
N THR A 172 0.22 -11.39 6.70
CA THR A 172 -1.18 -11.14 6.29
C THR A 172 -1.28 -10.40 4.95
N SER A 173 -0.45 -9.39 4.73
CA SER A 173 -0.45 -8.46 3.58
C SER A 173 -1.87 -8.06 3.16
N GLN A 174 -2.53 -7.29 4.03
CA GLN A 174 -3.84 -6.67 3.85
C GLN A 174 -3.69 -5.15 3.74
N PHE A 175 -4.81 -4.42 3.62
CA PHE A 175 -4.85 -2.98 3.34
C PHE A 175 -4.24 -2.08 4.44
N GLY A 176 -3.95 -2.61 5.62
CA GLY A 176 -3.41 -1.83 6.75
C GLY A 176 -3.56 -2.57 8.08
N GLY A 177 -3.42 -1.85 9.19
CA GLY A 177 -3.65 -2.39 10.53
C GLY A 177 -5.15 -2.38 10.88
N THR A 178 -5.68 -3.49 11.36
CA THR A 178 -7.12 -3.64 11.65
C THR A 178 -7.32 -4.09 13.08
N GLY A 179 -7.70 -3.16 13.96
CA GLY A 179 -8.01 -3.45 15.36
C GLY A 179 -9.48 -3.68 15.62
N TRP A 180 -9.75 -4.59 16.56
CA TRP A 180 -11.04 -4.90 17.11
C TRP A 180 -11.07 -4.56 18.59
N ALA A 181 -11.78 -3.48 18.95
CA ALA A 181 -11.94 -3.07 20.33
C ALA A 181 -13.22 -2.24 20.52
N GLY A 182 -14.16 -2.76 21.33
CA GLY A 182 -15.46 -2.14 21.61
C GLY A 182 -15.32 -0.90 22.51
N ASP A 183 -14.79 -1.09 23.71
CA ASP A 183 -14.61 0.00 24.68
C ASP A 183 -13.27 0.72 24.50
N ILE A 184 -13.17 1.94 25.04
CA ILE A 184 -11.96 2.76 24.98
C ILE A 184 -10.83 2.08 25.77
N GLY A 185 -9.67 1.92 25.14
CA GLY A 185 -8.50 1.32 25.78
C GLY A 185 -8.68 -0.18 25.98
N LYS A 186 -9.34 -0.86 25.03
CA LYS A 186 -9.46 -2.34 24.98
C LYS A 186 -8.67 -2.97 23.85
N ILE A 187 -7.90 -2.18 23.11
CA ILE A 187 -7.10 -2.68 21.99
C ILE A 187 -5.98 -3.62 22.42
N GLN A 188 -5.56 -3.59 23.68
CA GLN A 188 -4.58 -4.50 24.26
C GLN A 188 -5.02 -5.98 24.22
N ASP A 189 -6.33 -6.23 24.11
CA ASP A 189 -6.88 -7.58 24.02
C ASP A 189 -6.83 -8.13 22.56
N ASP A 190 -6.44 -7.31 21.57
CA ASP A 190 -6.37 -7.68 20.15
C ASP A 190 -4.92 -7.68 19.62
N ASN A 191 -4.19 -8.74 19.97
CA ASN A 191 -2.81 -8.95 19.51
C ASN A 191 -2.70 -8.96 17.97
N PHE A 192 -3.71 -9.49 17.27
CA PHE A 192 -3.73 -9.50 15.81
C PHE A 192 -3.81 -8.08 15.23
N GLY A 193 -4.66 -7.22 15.80
CA GLY A 193 -4.71 -5.81 15.44
C GLY A 193 -3.40 -5.06 15.70
N ILE A 194 -2.75 -5.34 16.84
CA ILE A 194 -1.45 -4.76 17.20
C ILE A 194 -0.37 -5.21 16.21
N ASP A 195 -0.29 -6.51 15.92
CA ASP A 195 0.71 -7.10 15.02
C ASP A 195 0.57 -6.56 13.59
N THR A 196 -0.66 -6.51 13.08
CA THR A 196 -0.92 -5.95 11.74
C THR A 196 -0.58 -4.46 11.69
N SER A 197 -0.84 -3.71 12.76
CA SER A 197 -0.46 -2.30 12.84
C SER A 197 1.05 -2.10 12.89
N MET A 198 1.78 -2.90 13.68
CA MET A 198 3.24 -2.94 13.65
C MET A 198 3.78 -3.29 12.24
N GLY A 199 3.08 -4.19 11.53
CA GLY A 199 3.37 -4.54 10.14
C GLY A 199 3.36 -3.33 9.19
N VAL A 200 2.35 -2.45 9.30
CA VAL A 200 2.30 -1.18 8.53
C VAL A 200 3.55 -0.34 8.79
N GLY A 201 3.95 -0.22 10.05
CA GLY A 201 5.19 0.45 10.45
C GLY A 201 6.42 -0.10 9.75
N LYS A 202 6.58 -1.42 9.77
CA LYS A 202 7.68 -2.13 9.10
C LYS A 202 7.69 -1.88 7.60
N ARG A 203 6.52 -1.81 6.95
CA ARG A 203 6.40 -1.49 5.52
C ARG A 203 6.81 -0.06 5.20
N VAL A 204 6.41 0.90 6.04
CA VAL A 204 6.83 2.31 5.89
C VAL A 204 8.33 2.45 6.10
N LYS A 205 8.90 1.86 7.15
CA LYS A 205 10.35 1.81 7.35
C LYS A 205 11.08 1.23 6.14
N ARG A 206 10.57 0.13 5.58
CA ARG A 206 11.17 -0.50 4.40
C ARG A 206 11.18 0.44 3.20
N TYR A 207 10.13 1.22 2.99
CA TYR A 207 10.11 2.24 1.95
C TYR A 207 11.21 3.29 2.17
N PHE A 208 11.40 3.78 3.40
CA PHE A 208 12.47 4.73 3.76
C PHE A 208 13.87 4.18 3.47
N GLU A 209 14.12 2.91 3.81
CA GLU A 209 15.38 2.21 3.48
C GLU A 209 15.61 2.16 1.95
N ILE A 210 14.55 1.90 1.18
CA ILE A 210 14.62 1.81 -0.27
C ILE A 210 14.94 3.19 -0.86
N ILE A 211 14.16 4.23 -0.57
CA ILE A 211 14.39 5.55 -1.17
C ILE A 211 15.77 6.14 -0.80
N SER A 212 16.30 5.76 0.36
CA SER A 212 17.64 6.11 0.84
C SER A 212 18.77 5.33 0.16
N SER A 213 18.48 4.20 -0.49
CA SER A 213 19.47 3.37 -1.18
C SER A 213 20.05 4.07 -2.41
N LYS A 214 21.23 3.64 -2.89
CA LYS A 214 21.79 4.16 -4.15
C LYS A 214 20.92 3.67 -5.31
N ALA A 215 20.59 4.56 -6.25
CA ALA A 215 19.89 4.15 -7.47
C ALA A 215 20.83 3.30 -8.35
N THR A 216 20.32 2.20 -8.90
CA THR A 216 21.02 1.45 -9.96
C THR A 216 20.85 2.13 -11.31
N SER A 217 21.65 1.73 -12.29
CA SER A 217 21.49 2.19 -13.67
C SER A 217 20.11 1.83 -14.20
N LYS A 218 19.48 2.74 -14.95
CA LYS A 218 18.19 2.49 -15.61
C LYS A 218 18.26 1.33 -16.63
N LYS A 219 19.43 1.13 -17.25
CA LYS A 219 19.70 0.03 -18.21
C LYS A 219 19.65 -1.35 -17.57
N GLU A 220 19.80 -1.43 -16.25
CA GLU A 220 19.69 -2.69 -15.51
C GLU A 220 18.25 -2.96 -15.06
N LEU A 221 17.31 -2.04 -15.26
CA LEU A 221 15.95 -2.20 -14.78
C LEU A 221 15.09 -2.89 -15.84
N THR A 222 14.27 -3.83 -15.38
CA THR A 222 13.23 -4.46 -16.18
C THR A 222 11.87 -4.15 -15.56
N ILE A 223 10.97 -3.52 -16.32
CA ILE A 223 9.59 -3.24 -15.89
C ILE A 223 8.64 -4.21 -16.59
N GLY A 224 7.90 -4.97 -15.79
CA GLY A 224 6.83 -5.82 -16.29
C GLY A 224 5.59 -5.00 -16.64
N ILE A 225 4.97 -5.29 -17.77
CA ILE A 225 3.67 -4.74 -18.16
C ILE A 225 2.74 -5.92 -18.44
N LEU A 226 1.73 -6.04 -17.59
CA LEU A 226 0.64 -7.00 -17.77
C LEU A 226 -0.57 -6.24 -18.31
N TYR A 227 -1.21 -6.73 -19.37
CA TYR A 227 -2.40 -6.06 -19.90
C TYR A 227 -3.53 -7.02 -20.30
N SER A 228 -4.78 -6.57 -20.19
CA SER A 228 -5.99 -7.33 -20.52
C SER A 228 -7.15 -6.44 -20.98
N GLY A 229 -8.02 -6.97 -21.83
CA GLY A 229 -9.16 -6.30 -22.45
C GLY A 229 -8.84 -5.63 -23.79
N PHE A 230 -7.84 -6.11 -24.55
CA PHE A 230 -7.36 -5.49 -25.78
C PHE A 230 -7.38 -6.46 -26.97
N ASN A 231 -8.03 -6.09 -28.08
CA ASN A 231 -8.25 -7.00 -29.22
C ASN A 231 -7.14 -7.00 -30.28
N LYS A 232 -6.33 -5.95 -30.35
CA LYS A 232 -5.29 -5.79 -31.37
C LYS A 232 -3.95 -5.60 -30.68
N LYS A 233 -2.88 -6.18 -31.25
CA LYS A 233 -1.51 -5.70 -30.98
C LYS A 233 -1.51 -4.20 -31.29
N GLY A 234 -1.16 -3.35 -30.31
CA GLY A 234 -0.96 -1.92 -30.56
C GLY A 234 -2.14 -1.01 -30.18
N ASP A 235 -2.78 -1.20 -29.03
CA ASP A 235 -3.48 -0.07 -28.41
C ASP A 235 -2.47 1.05 -28.16
N MET A 236 -2.68 2.21 -28.79
CA MET A 236 -1.73 3.32 -28.77
C MET A 236 -1.37 3.74 -27.34
N ARG A 237 -2.29 3.60 -26.38
CA ARG A 237 -2.04 3.94 -24.97
C ARG A 237 -1.01 3.01 -24.32
N ILE A 238 -1.01 1.74 -24.70
CA ILE A 238 0.00 0.77 -24.25
C ILE A 238 1.35 1.09 -24.92
N GLN A 239 1.34 1.43 -26.21
CA GLN A 239 2.55 1.83 -26.94
C GLN A 239 3.18 3.10 -26.36
N ASP A 240 2.37 4.12 -26.06
CA ASP A 240 2.84 5.36 -25.44
C ASP A 240 3.49 5.08 -24.07
N LEU A 241 2.87 4.23 -23.25
CA LEU A 241 3.43 3.79 -21.98
C LEU A 241 4.79 3.11 -22.16
N ILE A 242 4.88 2.15 -23.09
CA ILE A 242 6.13 1.43 -23.39
C ILE A 242 7.20 2.42 -23.83
N LEU A 243 6.88 3.30 -24.77
CA LEU A 243 7.81 4.29 -25.30
C LEU A 243 8.30 5.22 -24.19
N ASN A 244 7.45 5.65 -23.27
CA ASN A 244 7.85 6.54 -22.17
C ASN A 244 8.80 5.83 -21.18
N ILE A 245 8.60 4.53 -20.93
CA ILE A 245 9.54 3.72 -20.12
C ILE A 245 10.86 3.52 -20.88
N GLN A 246 10.80 3.12 -22.15
CA GLN A 246 11.98 2.82 -22.96
C GLN A 246 12.84 4.05 -23.25
N LYS A 247 12.23 5.23 -23.44
CA LYS A 247 12.94 6.53 -23.53
C LYS A 247 13.79 6.82 -22.29
N SER A 248 13.41 6.28 -21.14
CA SER A 248 14.23 6.36 -19.92
C SER A 248 15.40 5.37 -19.90
N GLY A 249 15.59 4.55 -20.94
CA GLY A 249 16.64 3.55 -21.02
C GLY A 249 16.38 2.30 -20.16
N VAL A 250 15.11 1.98 -19.92
CA VAL A 250 14.64 0.87 -19.08
C VAL A 250 14.06 -0.25 -19.97
N GLU A 251 14.39 -1.50 -19.69
CA GLU A 251 13.84 -2.66 -20.40
C GLU A 251 12.36 -2.87 -20.01
N THR A 252 11.53 -3.27 -20.96
CA THR A 252 10.13 -3.64 -20.73
C THR A 252 9.90 -5.11 -21.10
N LYS A 253 9.18 -5.84 -20.23
CA LYS A 253 8.68 -7.19 -20.52
C LYS A 253 7.16 -7.17 -20.52
N LEU A 254 6.56 -7.62 -21.61
CA LEU A 254 5.12 -7.49 -21.84
C LEU A 254 4.45 -8.85 -21.91
N ILE A 255 3.31 -8.98 -21.22
CA ILE A 255 2.42 -10.13 -21.35
C ILE A 255 1.00 -9.64 -21.62
N ASP A 256 0.44 -10.13 -22.73
CA ASP A 256 -0.96 -10.01 -23.10
C ASP A 256 -1.77 -11.12 -22.44
N ILE A 257 -2.44 -10.82 -21.33
CA ILE A 257 -3.21 -11.81 -20.58
C ILE A 257 -4.33 -12.41 -21.46
N ASP A 258 -4.86 -11.66 -22.43
CA ASP A 258 -5.95 -12.15 -23.27
C ASP A 258 -5.49 -13.26 -24.23
N ARG A 259 -4.20 -13.33 -24.55
CA ARG A 259 -3.60 -14.40 -25.37
C ARG A 259 -3.32 -15.67 -24.59
N LEU A 260 -3.20 -15.58 -23.27
CA LEU A 260 -2.94 -16.72 -22.42
C LEU A 260 -4.20 -17.56 -22.22
N LYS A 261 -4.07 -18.88 -22.30
CA LYS A 261 -5.09 -19.81 -21.79
C LYS A 261 -5.00 -19.76 -20.28
N ILE A 262 -5.96 -19.12 -19.62
CA ILE A 262 -6.08 -19.06 -18.16
C ILE A 262 -7.45 -19.59 -17.78
N LYS A 263 -7.47 -20.59 -16.90
CA LYS A 263 -8.69 -21.20 -16.38
C LYS A 263 -9.04 -20.63 -14.99
N PRO A 264 -10.33 -20.64 -14.58
CA PRO A 264 -10.74 -20.25 -13.24
C PRO A 264 -10.01 -21.02 -12.13
N CYS A 265 -9.86 -20.42 -10.96
CA CYS A 265 -9.22 -21.09 -9.82
C CYS A 265 -10.14 -22.16 -9.22
N LEU A 266 -9.58 -23.33 -8.89
CA LEU A 266 -10.32 -24.44 -8.25
C LEU A 266 -10.33 -24.37 -6.71
N ALA A 267 -9.75 -23.33 -6.10
CA ALA A 267 -9.60 -23.19 -4.65
C ALA A 267 -8.92 -24.40 -3.94
N CYS A 268 -8.23 -25.28 -4.67
CA CYS A 268 -7.65 -26.54 -4.18
C CYS A 268 -6.47 -26.41 -3.19
N ALA A 269 -6.04 -25.18 -2.86
CA ALA A 269 -4.86 -24.86 -2.05
C ALA A 269 -3.49 -25.37 -2.54
N LYS A 270 -3.41 -26.04 -3.71
CA LYS A 270 -2.16 -26.50 -4.36
C LYS A 270 -1.62 -25.46 -5.35
N CYS A 271 -1.12 -24.33 -4.83
CA CYS A 271 -0.52 -23.28 -5.66
C CYS A 271 1.03 -23.38 -5.66
N PRO A 272 1.70 -22.93 -6.74
CA PRO A 272 3.15 -22.86 -6.84
C PRO A 272 3.82 -22.23 -5.61
N HIS A 273 5.02 -22.71 -5.29
CA HIS A 273 5.89 -22.18 -4.24
C HIS A 273 7.03 -21.35 -4.84
N THR A 274 8.25 -21.47 -4.32
CA THR A 274 9.43 -20.71 -4.76
C THR A 274 9.72 -20.93 -6.24
N LEU A 275 10.40 -19.98 -6.91
CA LEU A 275 10.70 -20.10 -8.35
C LEU A 275 11.56 -21.32 -8.71
N GLU A 276 12.29 -21.85 -7.74
CA GLU A 276 13.17 -23.02 -7.87
C GLU A 276 12.40 -24.34 -8.07
N THR A 277 11.12 -24.38 -7.71
CA THR A 277 10.27 -25.55 -7.93
C THR A 277 9.51 -25.44 -9.24
N ASP A 278 9.03 -26.57 -9.74
CA ASP A 278 8.02 -26.60 -10.79
C ASP A 278 6.81 -25.73 -10.42
N TYR A 279 6.07 -25.29 -11.46
CA TYR A 279 4.87 -24.48 -11.28
C TYR A 279 3.88 -25.16 -10.31
N GLY A 280 3.81 -26.49 -10.24
CA GLY A 280 3.09 -27.19 -9.16
C GLY A 280 1.57 -26.96 -9.08
N CYS A 281 0.99 -26.09 -9.91
CA CYS A 281 -0.45 -25.92 -10.02
C CYS A 281 -1.05 -27.16 -10.71
N ILE A 282 -2.14 -27.66 -10.16
CA ILE A 282 -2.89 -28.78 -10.76
C ILE A 282 -3.59 -28.38 -12.06
N ILE A 283 -3.82 -27.08 -12.26
CA ILE A 283 -4.46 -26.56 -13.46
C ILE A 283 -3.37 -26.38 -14.52
N LYS A 284 -3.50 -27.11 -15.63
CA LYS A 284 -2.61 -27.00 -16.80
C LYS A 284 -3.14 -25.90 -17.73
N ASP A 285 -2.45 -24.77 -17.69
CA ASP A 285 -2.72 -23.54 -18.42
C ASP A 285 -1.48 -22.62 -18.39
N ASP A 286 -1.56 -21.43 -18.99
CA ASP A 286 -0.39 -20.59 -19.30
C ASP A 286 0.03 -19.66 -18.14
N MET A 287 -0.42 -19.93 -16.91
CA MET A 287 -0.08 -19.08 -15.75
C MET A 287 1.40 -19.18 -15.32
N SER A 288 2.15 -20.19 -15.79
CA SER A 288 3.59 -20.31 -15.53
C SER A 288 4.39 -19.15 -16.14
N GLU A 289 3.99 -18.67 -17.31
CA GLU A 289 4.64 -17.54 -18.01
C GLU A 289 4.60 -16.26 -17.15
N ILE A 290 3.45 -15.98 -16.51
CA ILE A 290 3.32 -14.82 -15.61
C ILE A 290 4.18 -14.99 -14.36
N ARG A 291 4.32 -16.22 -13.84
CA ARG A 291 5.19 -16.47 -12.68
C ARG A 291 6.66 -16.21 -13.01
N GLU A 292 7.11 -16.64 -14.18
CA GLU A 292 8.48 -16.41 -14.65
C GLU A 292 8.79 -14.92 -14.80
N LEU A 293 7.83 -14.14 -15.33
CA LEU A 293 7.93 -12.68 -15.39
C LEU A 293 8.24 -12.07 -14.00
N PHE A 294 7.50 -12.47 -12.96
CA PHE A 294 7.68 -11.90 -11.62
C PHE A 294 9.06 -12.16 -11.01
N GLY A 295 9.80 -13.16 -11.48
CA GLY A 295 11.16 -13.43 -11.02
C GLY A 295 12.22 -12.45 -11.50
N GLY A 296 11.94 -11.70 -12.57
CA GLY A 296 12.94 -10.88 -13.26
C GLY A 296 12.66 -9.38 -13.30
N ILE A 297 11.54 -8.92 -12.74
CA ILE A 297 11.12 -7.51 -12.83
C ILE A 297 11.50 -6.70 -11.60
N ASN A 298 11.67 -5.40 -11.78
CA ASN A 298 11.96 -4.41 -10.73
C ASN A 298 10.79 -3.43 -10.49
N GLY A 299 9.75 -3.53 -11.31
CA GLY A 299 8.49 -2.80 -11.19
C GLY A 299 7.44 -3.44 -12.09
N LEU A 300 6.17 -3.23 -11.77
CA LEU A 300 5.04 -3.81 -12.50
C LEU A 300 4.00 -2.74 -12.79
N ILE A 301 3.54 -2.65 -14.03
CA ILE A 301 2.32 -1.91 -14.40
C ILE A 301 1.28 -2.92 -14.85
N LEU A 302 0.11 -2.88 -14.22
CA LEU A 302 -1.05 -3.62 -14.68
C LEU A 302 -1.99 -2.68 -15.42
N ILE A 303 -2.37 -3.07 -16.63
CA ILE A 303 -3.31 -2.35 -17.48
C ILE A 303 -4.54 -3.23 -17.68
N SER A 304 -5.73 -2.69 -17.45
CA SER A 304 -6.94 -3.45 -17.74
C SER A 304 -8.02 -2.56 -18.32
N ARG A 305 -8.74 -3.10 -19.31
CA ARG A 305 -9.91 -2.47 -19.90
C ARG A 305 -11.19 -3.21 -19.54
N LYS A 306 -12.25 -2.46 -19.23
CA LYS A 306 -13.64 -2.95 -19.19
C LYS A 306 -14.47 -2.12 -20.17
N GLY A 307 -14.99 -2.77 -21.22
CA GLY A 307 -15.91 -2.17 -22.19
C GLY A 307 -17.23 -2.94 -22.26
N ASN A 308 -18.21 -2.42 -23.01
CA ASN A 308 -19.58 -2.93 -23.07
C ASN A 308 -19.67 -4.41 -23.49
N ASP A 309 -18.81 -4.88 -24.40
CA ASP A 309 -18.94 -6.22 -25.00
C ASP A 309 -17.80 -7.20 -24.61
N LYS A 310 -16.87 -6.82 -23.72
CA LYS A 310 -15.69 -7.64 -23.41
C LYS A 310 -15.33 -7.64 -21.94
N ILE A 311 -15.40 -8.84 -21.35
CA ILE A 311 -14.76 -9.16 -20.07
C ILE A 311 -13.30 -9.51 -20.40
N GLY A 312 -12.36 -8.61 -20.10
CA GLY A 312 -10.94 -8.95 -20.10
C GLY A 312 -10.66 -10.08 -19.09
N LYS A 313 -9.61 -10.86 -19.31
CA LYS A 313 -9.18 -11.95 -18.40
C LYS A 313 -8.62 -11.48 -17.06
N TYR A 314 -8.68 -10.19 -16.72
CA TYR A 314 -8.25 -9.65 -15.43
C TYR A 314 -8.77 -10.45 -14.23
N GLN A 315 -10.07 -10.77 -14.19
CA GLN A 315 -10.66 -11.49 -13.05
C GLN A 315 -10.13 -12.93 -12.95
N LEU A 316 -10.02 -13.63 -14.07
CA LEU A 316 -9.43 -14.99 -14.13
C LEU A 316 -7.96 -14.98 -13.71
N PHE A 317 -7.20 -13.99 -14.17
CA PHE A 317 -5.82 -13.79 -13.76
C PHE A 317 -5.71 -13.56 -12.24
N LEU A 318 -6.53 -12.66 -11.69
CA LEU A 318 -6.49 -12.31 -10.27
C LEU A 318 -6.75 -13.52 -9.36
N GLU A 319 -7.73 -14.36 -9.68
CA GLU A 319 -8.02 -15.58 -8.90
C GLU A 319 -6.83 -16.54 -8.81
N ARG A 320 -5.90 -16.44 -9.76
CA ARG A 320 -4.75 -17.31 -9.91
C ARG A 320 -3.46 -16.73 -9.31
N THR A 321 -3.48 -15.54 -8.69
CA THR A 321 -2.26 -14.89 -8.16
C THR A 321 -1.85 -15.33 -6.75
N ARG A 322 -2.54 -16.28 -6.11
CA ARG A 322 -2.16 -16.77 -4.76
C ARG A 322 -0.72 -17.28 -4.68
N PHE A 323 -0.17 -17.80 -5.80
CA PHE A 323 1.22 -18.23 -5.85
C PHE A 323 2.21 -17.11 -5.51
N ILE A 324 1.92 -15.85 -5.84
CA ILE A 324 2.81 -14.71 -5.52
C ILE A 324 3.16 -14.70 -4.03
N ARG A 325 2.16 -15.00 -3.18
CA ARG A 325 2.34 -15.06 -1.73
C ARG A 325 3.08 -16.32 -1.31
N ARG A 326 2.73 -17.49 -1.88
CA ARG A 326 3.37 -18.78 -1.58
C ARG A 326 4.81 -18.89 -2.06
N SER A 327 5.18 -18.13 -3.09
CA SER A 327 6.55 -17.84 -3.51
C SER A 327 7.22 -16.84 -2.57
N ASN A 328 6.99 -16.97 -1.26
CA ASN A 328 7.58 -16.11 -0.23
C ASN A 328 7.37 -14.61 -0.47
N PHE A 329 6.17 -14.24 -0.94
CA PHE A 329 5.83 -12.87 -1.33
C PHE A 329 6.83 -12.31 -2.36
N ILE A 330 7.00 -12.98 -3.49
CA ILE A 330 8.01 -12.63 -4.52
C ILE A 330 7.90 -11.18 -5.01
N MET A 331 6.70 -10.60 -4.97
CA MET A 331 6.43 -9.21 -5.34
C MET A 331 6.67 -8.20 -4.21
N SER A 332 7.25 -8.63 -3.08
CA SER A 332 7.57 -7.74 -1.96
C SER A 332 8.48 -6.61 -2.41
N ASP A 333 8.16 -5.39 -2.00
CA ASP A 333 8.95 -4.18 -2.28
C ASP A 333 8.97 -3.72 -3.74
N ILE A 334 8.30 -4.45 -4.64
CA ILE A 334 8.19 -4.06 -6.04
C ILE A 334 7.20 -2.90 -6.16
N PRO A 335 7.56 -1.77 -6.80
CA PRO A 335 6.60 -0.72 -7.12
C PRO A 335 5.60 -1.21 -8.15
N PHE A 336 4.32 -0.93 -7.88
CA PHE A 336 3.18 -1.40 -8.67
C PHE A 336 2.33 -0.21 -9.13
N GLY A 337 2.21 -0.06 -10.44
CA GLY A 337 1.39 0.95 -11.10
C GLY A 337 0.08 0.38 -11.65
N VAL A 338 -0.95 1.21 -11.64
CA VAL A 338 -2.28 0.87 -12.17
C VAL A 338 -2.62 1.81 -13.31
N TYR A 339 -3.04 1.22 -14.43
CA TYR A 339 -3.68 1.94 -15.52
C TYR A 339 -5.01 1.26 -15.90
N SER A 340 -6.14 1.85 -15.52
CA SER A 340 -7.46 1.35 -15.94
C SER A 340 -8.01 2.10 -17.15
N ILE A 341 -8.78 1.39 -17.97
CA ILE A 341 -9.52 1.94 -19.11
C ILE A 341 -10.97 1.50 -18.99
N GLU A 342 -11.87 2.46 -18.84
CA GLU A 342 -13.22 2.22 -18.40
C GLU A 342 -14.21 2.95 -19.31
N ASP A 343 -15.28 2.28 -19.70
CA ASP A 343 -16.42 2.96 -20.32
C ASP A 343 -17.36 3.44 -19.20
N LYS A 344 -17.73 4.71 -19.22
CA LYS A 344 -18.60 5.36 -18.24
C LYS A 344 -19.92 4.60 -18.08
N LEU A 345 -20.44 4.01 -19.15
CA LEU A 345 -21.69 3.24 -19.13
C LEU A 345 -21.56 1.92 -18.37
N THR A 346 -20.35 1.39 -18.19
CA THR A 346 -20.12 0.09 -17.52
C THR A 346 -20.15 0.14 -16.00
N GLY A 347 -20.24 1.34 -15.40
CA GLY A 347 -20.21 1.54 -13.94
C GLY A 347 -18.97 0.90 -13.27
N SER A 348 -17.87 0.85 -14.01
CA SER A 348 -16.68 0.12 -13.60
C SER A 348 -15.95 0.82 -12.44
N GLN A 349 -15.28 0.01 -11.60
CA GLN A 349 -14.41 0.44 -10.51
C GLN A 349 -13.06 -0.25 -10.64
N LEU A 350 -12.54 -0.32 -11.86
CA LEU A 350 -11.45 -1.23 -12.21
C LEU A 350 -10.13 -0.76 -11.61
N SER A 351 -9.86 0.55 -11.65
CA SER A 351 -8.74 1.16 -10.93
C SER A 351 -8.70 0.76 -9.45
N THR A 352 -9.84 0.91 -8.76
CA THR A 352 -10.02 0.54 -7.35
C THR A 352 -9.74 -0.94 -7.12
N ARG A 353 -10.35 -1.82 -7.93
CA ARG A 353 -10.17 -3.27 -7.82
C ARG A 353 -8.72 -3.69 -8.05
N MET A 354 -8.04 -3.11 -9.03
CA MET A 354 -6.65 -3.43 -9.37
C MET A 354 -5.70 -3.08 -8.23
N PHE A 355 -5.78 -1.85 -7.70
CA PHE A 355 -4.89 -1.45 -6.61
C PHE A 355 -5.15 -2.29 -5.36
N MET A 356 -6.43 -2.47 -4.97
CA MET A 356 -6.78 -3.22 -3.76
C MET A 356 -6.27 -4.64 -3.84
N SER A 357 -6.47 -5.29 -4.98
CA SER A 357 -6.09 -6.69 -5.18
C SER A 357 -4.57 -6.86 -5.10
N PHE A 358 -3.81 -6.00 -5.76
CA PHE A 358 -2.36 -6.12 -5.81
C PHE A 358 -1.65 -5.63 -4.54
N LEU A 359 -2.23 -4.68 -3.79
CA LEU A 359 -1.70 -4.30 -2.49
C LEU A 359 -1.54 -5.51 -1.56
N ARG A 360 -2.40 -6.54 -1.71
CA ARG A 360 -2.36 -7.80 -0.95
C ARG A 360 -1.21 -8.74 -1.34
N HIS A 361 -0.39 -8.35 -2.31
CA HIS A 361 0.84 -9.03 -2.72
C HIS A 361 2.11 -8.36 -2.17
N ASN A 362 1.97 -7.45 -1.18
CA ASN A 362 3.08 -6.78 -0.48
C ASN A 362 3.93 -5.84 -1.36
N VAL A 363 3.33 -5.28 -2.40
CA VAL A 363 3.92 -4.27 -3.27
C VAL A 363 3.91 -2.87 -2.62
N PHE A 364 4.59 -1.90 -3.24
CA PHE A 364 4.30 -0.48 -3.04
C PHE A 364 3.39 -0.03 -4.17
N VAL A 365 2.15 0.36 -3.87
CA VAL A 365 1.28 0.92 -4.93
C VAL A 365 1.69 2.37 -5.13
N VAL A 366 2.05 2.72 -6.37
CA VAL A 366 2.57 4.04 -6.69
C VAL A 366 1.52 4.95 -7.31
N SER A 367 1.58 6.24 -6.99
CA SER A 367 0.75 7.28 -7.58
C SER A 367 1.32 7.81 -8.91
N PRO A 368 0.48 8.43 -9.76
CA PRO A 368 -0.98 8.44 -9.70
C PRO A 368 -1.60 7.11 -10.17
N LEU A 369 -2.84 6.83 -9.75
CA LEU A 369 -3.67 5.84 -10.44
C LEU A 369 -4.11 6.45 -11.78
N VAL A 370 -3.69 5.87 -12.91
CA VAL A 370 -4.08 6.38 -14.22
C VAL A 370 -5.40 5.75 -14.64
N GLN A 371 -6.35 6.56 -15.06
CA GLN A 371 -7.66 6.12 -15.53
C GLN A 371 -8.00 6.79 -16.85
N SER A 372 -8.43 6.03 -17.85
CA SER A 372 -9.01 6.59 -19.07
C SER A 372 -10.48 6.22 -19.13
N ILE A 373 -11.35 7.22 -18.98
CA ILE A 373 -12.80 7.06 -18.93
C ILE A 373 -13.38 7.55 -20.26
N SER A 374 -14.07 6.68 -20.98
CA SER A 374 -14.73 6.99 -22.25
C SER A 374 -16.24 7.01 -22.08
N ASP A 375 -16.95 7.95 -22.71
CA ASP A 375 -18.42 7.95 -22.81
C ASP A 375 -18.95 7.54 -24.19
N GLY A 376 -18.04 7.14 -25.09
CA GLY A 376 -18.33 6.73 -26.46
C GLY A 376 -17.99 7.79 -27.51
N SER A 377 -17.97 9.07 -27.14
CA SER A 377 -17.55 10.18 -28.01
C SER A 377 -16.28 10.87 -27.53
N ASN A 378 -16.10 10.97 -26.21
CA ASN A 378 -14.96 11.61 -25.58
C ASN A 378 -14.24 10.63 -24.65
N THR A 379 -12.92 10.83 -24.49
CA THR A 379 -12.11 10.13 -23.49
C THR A 379 -11.45 11.15 -22.57
N VAL A 380 -11.77 11.08 -21.27
CA VAL A 380 -11.10 11.85 -20.22
C VAL A 380 -10.04 10.97 -19.57
N ARG A 381 -8.82 11.49 -19.43
CA ARG A 381 -7.75 10.82 -18.69
C ARG A 381 -7.53 11.51 -17.34
N ILE A 382 -7.65 10.73 -16.28
CA ILE A 382 -7.30 11.13 -14.91
C ILE A 382 -5.91 10.58 -14.61
N GLY A 383 -5.02 11.46 -14.13
CA GLY A 383 -3.61 11.14 -13.88
C GLY A 383 -2.76 11.16 -15.16
N HIS A 384 -1.47 11.40 -14.98
CA HIS A 384 -0.50 11.47 -16.08
C HIS A 384 0.33 10.19 -16.16
N ILE A 385 0.35 9.55 -17.33
CA ILE A 385 1.12 8.34 -17.60
C ILE A 385 2.62 8.57 -17.32
N ASP A 386 3.14 9.73 -17.70
CA ASP A 386 4.55 10.07 -17.49
C ASP A 386 4.92 10.18 -16.02
N GLU A 387 4.02 10.73 -15.19
CA GLU A 387 4.23 10.81 -13.75
C GLU A 387 4.25 9.41 -13.12
N LEU A 388 3.32 8.53 -13.53
CA LEU A 388 3.30 7.14 -13.09
C LEU A 388 4.61 6.43 -13.45
N CYS A 389 5.03 6.50 -14.71
CA CYS A 389 6.28 5.91 -15.18
C CYS A 389 7.49 6.45 -14.42
N CYS A 390 7.59 7.77 -14.24
CA CYS A 390 8.70 8.40 -13.54
C CYS A 390 8.79 7.96 -12.08
N ASN A 391 7.66 7.96 -11.35
CA ASN A 391 7.61 7.54 -9.95
C ASN A 391 7.97 6.05 -9.81
N LEU A 392 7.39 5.20 -10.67
CA LEU A 392 7.65 3.76 -10.69
C LEU A 392 9.12 3.43 -10.97
N ILE A 393 9.73 4.04 -12.01
CA ILE A 393 11.14 3.85 -12.36
C ILE A 393 12.06 4.35 -11.25
N LYS A 394 11.73 5.49 -10.63
CA LYS A 394 12.50 6.04 -9.51
C LYS A 394 12.57 5.05 -8.35
N ILE A 395 11.43 4.49 -7.94
CA ILE A 395 11.39 3.50 -6.86
C ILE A 395 12.05 2.19 -7.30
N ALA A 396 11.81 1.72 -8.52
CA ALA A 396 12.42 0.49 -9.05
C ALA A 396 13.95 0.53 -9.02
N SER A 397 14.55 1.67 -9.41
CA SER A 397 16.00 1.91 -9.38
C SER A 397 16.61 1.77 -7.98
N LYS A 398 15.81 2.11 -6.97
CA LYS A 398 16.19 2.07 -5.56
C LYS A 398 15.96 0.68 -4.97
N THR A 399 14.84 0.05 -5.32
CA THR A 399 14.46 -1.30 -4.91
C THR A 399 15.50 -2.33 -5.35
N LYS A 400 15.98 -2.28 -6.60
CA LYS A 400 16.99 -3.25 -7.10
C LYS A 400 18.26 -3.27 -6.23
N SER A 401 18.74 -2.09 -5.82
CA SER A 401 19.88 -1.92 -4.90
C SER A 401 19.58 -2.39 -3.47
N ALA A 402 18.36 -2.17 -3.00
CA ALA A 402 17.94 -2.54 -1.66
C ALA A 402 17.66 -4.05 -1.50
N ILE A 403 17.25 -4.73 -2.58
CA ILE A 403 17.02 -6.18 -2.61
C ILE A 403 18.35 -6.94 -2.74
N SER A 404 19.30 -6.48 -3.56
CA SER A 404 20.61 -7.18 -3.69
C SER A 404 21.37 -7.27 -2.37
N LYS A 405 21.14 -6.34 -1.43
CA LYS A 405 21.72 -6.34 -0.08
C LYS A 405 20.94 -7.16 0.94
N SER A 406 19.79 -7.72 0.57
CA SER A 406 18.85 -8.35 1.47
C SER A 406 18.32 -9.64 0.85
N LYS A 407 18.90 -10.80 1.21
CA LYS A 407 18.30 -12.12 0.92
C LYS A 407 16.81 -12.10 1.28
N SER A 408 15.95 -12.74 0.46
CA SER A 408 14.50 -12.72 0.63
C SER A 408 14.10 -13.02 2.07
N ARG A 409 13.55 -12.03 2.79
CA ARG A 409 13.36 -12.09 4.26
C ARG A 409 12.05 -12.72 4.70
N TYR A 410 11.11 -12.93 3.79
CA TYR A 410 9.77 -13.41 4.14
C TYR A 410 9.65 -14.89 3.83
N THR A 411 9.08 -15.64 4.77
CA THR A 411 8.63 -17.01 4.54
C THR A 411 7.13 -17.02 4.59
N TYR A 412 6.48 -17.54 3.55
CA TYR A 412 5.03 -17.70 3.57
C TYR A 412 4.64 -18.72 4.64
N LYS A 413 3.86 -18.27 5.63
CA LYS A 413 3.18 -19.16 6.57
C LYS A 413 1.70 -19.16 6.21
N SER A 414 1.12 -20.35 6.02
CA SER A 414 -0.32 -20.48 5.80
C SER A 414 -1.06 -20.02 7.05
N ILE A 415 -1.76 -18.89 6.96
CA ILE A 415 -2.67 -18.42 8.00
C ILE A 415 -4.10 -18.62 7.49
N GLY A 416 -4.92 -19.34 8.23
CA GLY A 416 -6.37 -19.45 8.00
C GLY A 416 -6.85 -20.55 7.05
N TYR A 417 -5.98 -21.45 6.58
CA TYR A 417 -6.40 -22.64 5.81
C TYR A 417 -5.66 -23.86 6.35
N GLY A 418 -6.23 -24.47 7.40
CA GLY A 418 -5.98 -25.82 7.91
C GLY A 418 -4.53 -26.23 8.21
N ASN A 419 -4.16 -26.19 9.49
CA ASN A 419 -3.54 -27.36 10.13
C ASN A 419 -4.58 -27.86 11.15
N THR A 420 -5.60 -28.54 10.64
CA THR A 420 -6.37 -29.55 11.38
C THR A 420 -6.12 -30.85 10.66
#